data_AF-A0A2W7VHC2-F1
#
_entry.id   AF-A0A2W7VHC2-F1
#
_cell.length_a   1.000
_cell.length_b   1.000
_cell.length_c   1.000
_cell.angle_alpha   90.00
_cell.angle_beta   90.00
_cell.angle_gamma   90.00
#
_symmetry.space_group_name_H-M   'P 1'
#
loop_
_entity.id
_entity.type
_entity.pdbx_description
1 polymer ?
#
loop_
_entity_poly.entity_id
_entity_poly.type
_entity_poly.pdbx_seq_one_letter_code
_entity_poly.pdbx_strand_id
1 'polypeptide(L)'
;MDISLSDHEIRTVLARLEDIPEDQRIESGISSGVAMEIINNVRENRQVTVPAELLASLIQTAEQALWKREWAARDNGLAVPECVTRRQAVVNQARALLKNNTREND
;
A
#
# COMPACT_ATOMS: atom_id res chain seq x y z
N MET A 1 0.17 -17.32 21.58
CA MET A 1 0.48 -16.63 20.32
C MET A 1 0.81 -15.21 20.69
N ASP A 2 2.07 -14.78 20.52
CA ASP A 2 2.46 -13.39 20.78
C ASP A 2 2.13 -12.53 19.58
N ILE A 3 1.28 -11.52 19.77
CA ILE A 3 0.90 -10.56 18.75
C ILE A 3 1.64 -9.26 19.07
N SER A 4 2.68 -8.94 18.29
CA SER A 4 3.40 -7.68 18.42
C SER A 4 2.72 -6.60 17.61
N LEU A 5 2.11 -5.63 18.29
CA LEU A 5 1.55 -4.41 17.71
C LEU A 5 2.36 -3.21 18.19
N SER A 6 2.56 -2.23 17.32
CA SER A 6 3.06 -0.91 17.70
C SER A 6 1.97 -0.08 18.36
N ASP A 7 2.38 0.94 19.09
CA ASP A 7 1.51 1.90 19.76
C ASP A 7 0.41 2.49 18.85
N HIS A 8 0.76 2.79 17.60
CA HIS A 8 -0.20 3.30 16.62
C HIS A 8 -1.22 2.22 16.23
N GLU A 9 -0.76 0.99 15.97
CA GLU A 9 -1.63 -0.14 15.62
C GLU A 9 -2.59 -0.47 16.77
N ILE A 10 -2.14 -0.40 18.02
CA ILE A 10 -2.99 -0.57 19.20
C ILE A 10 -4.10 0.49 19.21
N ARG A 11 -3.76 1.77 19.01
CA ARG A 11 -4.75 2.85 18.94
C ARG A 11 -5.75 2.64 17.80
N THR A 12 -5.30 2.19 16.64
CA THR A 12 -6.18 1.89 15.50
C THR A 12 -7.11 0.71 15.79
N VAL A 13 -6.61 -0.38 16.41
CA VAL A 13 -7.43 -1.52 16.82
C VAL A 13 -8.50 -1.07 17.81
N LEU A 14 -8.13 -0.31 18.83
CA LEU A 14 -9.08 0.19 19.83
C LEU A 14 -10.15 1.08 19.22
N ALA A 15 -9.79 2.02 18.33
CA ALA A 15 -10.75 2.86 17.63
C ALA A 15 -11.71 2.03 16.76
N ARG A 16 -11.22 0.99 16.06
CA ARG A 16 -12.04 0.09 15.26
C ARG A 16 -12.98 -0.77 16.09
N LEU A 17 -12.58 -1.15 17.31
CA LEU A 17 -13.43 -1.88 18.24
C LEU A 17 -14.55 -0.99 18.81
N GLU A 18 -14.27 0.30 19.03
CA GLU A 18 -15.27 1.27 19.48
C GLU A 18 -16.35 1.52 18.41
N ASP A 19 -15.95 1.57 17.14
CA ASP A 19 -16.82 1.79 15.97
C ASP A 19 -17.74 0.58 15.65
N ILE A 20 -17.59 -0.55 16.34
CA ILE A 20 -18.47 -1.71 16.15
C ILE A 20 -19.87 -1.35 16.67
N PRO A 21 -20.91 -1.44 15.80
CA PRO A 21 -22.25 -1.04 16.16
C PRO A 21 -22.87 -2.02 17.15
N GLU A 22 -23.80 -1.54 17.98
CA GLU A 22 -24.36 -2.32 19.10
C GLU A 22 -25.08 -3.59 18.65
N ASP A 23 -25.63 -3.63 17.43
CA ASP A 23 -26.26 -4.83 16.86
C ASP A 23 -25.28 -5.98 16.59
N GLN A 24 -23.99 -5.68 16.46
CA GLN A 24 -22.92 -6.67 16.27
C GLN A 24 -22.24 -7.06 17.60
N ARG A 25 -22.60 -6.41 18.72
CA ARG A 25 -22.08 -6.75 20.04
C ARG A 25 -22.89 -7.91 20.62
N ILE A 26 -22.20 -8.94 21.07
CA ILE A 26 -22.80 -10.03 21.84
C ILE A 26 -23.11 -9.55 23.27
N GLU A 27 -23.90 -10.31 24.01
CA GLU A 27 -24.27 -10.00 25.40
C GLU A 27 -23.06 -9.77 26.32
N SER A 28 -21.91 -10.39 26.00
CA SER A 28 -20.62 -10.23 26.69
C SER A 28 -19.69 -9.15 26.09
N GLY A 29 -20.14 -8.35 25.11
CA GLY A 29 -19.35 -7.33 24.42
C GLY A 29 -18.93 -7.73 23.00
N ILE A 30 -17.66 -7.54 22.63
CA ILE A 30 -17.17 -7.86 21.27
C ILE A 30 -16.67 -9.30 21.24
N SER A 31 -17.05 -10.05 20.20
CA SER A 31 -16.56 -11.42 20.00
C SER A 31 -15.04 -11.44 19.77
N SER A 32 -14.35 -12.43 20.34
CA SER A 32 -12.90 -12.61 20.13
C SER A 32 -12.53 -12.84 18.67
N GLY A 33 -13.42 -13.45 17.87
CA GLY A 33 -13.22 -13.63 16.44
C GLY A 33 -13.18 -12.30 15.69
N VAL A 34 -14.10 -11.39 16.01
CA VAL A 34 -14.16 -10.04 15.41
C VAL A 34 -12.95 -9.21 15.84
N ALA A 35 -12.57 -9.28 17.12
CA ALA A 35 -11.36 -8.62 17.59
C ALA A 35 -10.10 -9.13 16.87
N MET A 36 -10.00 -10.44 16.65
CA MET A 36 -8.87 -11.03 15.92
C MET A 36 -8.86 -10.62 14.44
N GLU A 37 -10.02 -10.52 13.81
CA GLU A 37 -10.13 -10.01 12.44
C GLU A 37 -9.65 -8.56 12.32
N ILE A 38 -10.05 -7.69 13.26
CA ILE A 38 -9.60 -6.30 13.29
C ILE A 38 -8.09 -6.22 13.49
N ILE A 39 -7.52 -7.02 14.41
CA ILE A 39 -6.08 -7.08 14.64
C ILE A 39 -5.34 -7.51 13.37
N ASN A 40 -5.83 -8.54 12.67
CA ASN A 40 -5.25 -8.98 11.41
C ASN A 40 -5.38 -7.90 10.33
N ASN A 41 -6.53 -7.24 10.22
CA ASN A 41 -6.74 -6.16 9.25
C ASN A 41 -5.77 -5.00 9.48
N VAL A 42 -5.59 -4.55 10.73
CA VAL A 42 -4.65 -3.48 11.08
C VAL A 42 -3.21 -3.91 10.78
N ARG A 43 -2.86 -5.16 11.07
CA ARG A 43 -1.53 -5.71 10.80
C ARG A 43 -1.24 -5.84 9.29
N GLU A 44 -2.22 -6.28 8.51
CA GLU A 44 -2.11 -6.42 7.05
C GLU A 44 -2.08 -5.06 6.34
N ASN A 45 -2.82 -4.07 6.86
CA ASN A 45 -2.87 -2.71 6.33
C ASN A 45 -1.87 -1.78 7.03
N ARG A 46 -0.80 -2.34 7.60
CA ARG A 46 0.23 -1.56 8.27
C ARG A 46 0.80 -0.52 7.31
N GLN A 47 0.59 0.75 7.66
CA GLN A 47 1.13 1.84 6.86
C GLN A 47 2.66 1.86 6.99
N VAL A 48 3.33 1.93 5.85
CA VAL A 48 4.78 2.09 5.78
C VAL A 48 5.05 3.48 5.24
N THR A 49 5.62 4.34 6.08
CA THR A 49 6.08 5.66 5.65
C THR A 49 7.32 5.48 4.79
N VAL A 50 7.24 5.88 3.53
CA VAL A 50 8.36 5.87 2.60
C VAL A 50 8.82 7.30 2.38
N PRO A 51 10.11 7.63 2.65
CA PRO A 51 10.65 8.94 2.33
C PRO A 51 10.47 9.27 0.84
N ALA A 52 10.12 10.52 0.53
CA ALA A 52 9.85 10.97 -0.84
C ALA A 52 11.06 10.72 -1.77
N GLU A 53 12.28 10.96 -1.30
CA GLU A 53 13.52 10.72 -2.03
C GLU A 53 13.73 9.23 -2.35
N LEU A 54 13.42 8.35 -1.39
CA LEU A 54 13.50 6.91 -1.58
C LEU A 54 12.46 6.45 -2.63
N LEU A 55 11.23 6.93 -2.53
CA LEU A 55 10.18 6.63 -3.51
C LEU A 55 10.57 7.12 -4.91
N ALA A 56 11.13 8.32 -5.02
CA ALA A 56 11.61 8.87 -6.30
C ALA A 56 12.72 8.00 -6.91
N SER A 57 13.69 7.56 -6.10
CA SER A 57 14.77 6.67 -6.54
C SER A 57 14.26 5.30 -7.00
N LEU A 58 13.29 4.73 -6.27
CA LEU A 58 12.64 3.47 -6.65
C LEU A 58 11.87 3.59 -7.95
N ILE A 59 11.10 4.67 -8.14
CA ILE A 59 10.38 4.97 -9.39
C ILE A 59 11.37 5.05 -10.54
N GLN A 60 12.45 5.81 -10.38
CA GLN A 60 13.44 5.97 -11.44
C GLN A 60 14.10 4.64 -11.80
N THR A 61 14.47 3.84 -10.81
CA THR A 61 15.06 2.50 -11.02
C THR A 61 14.10 1.56 -11.75
N ALA A 62 12.81 1.59 -11.39
CA ALA A 62 11.78 0.78 -12.05
C ALA A 62 11.61 1.16 -13.53
N GLU A 63 11.66 2.45 -13.86
CA GLU A 63 11.60 2.92 -15.26
C GLU A 63 12.80 2.47 -16.08
N GLN A 64 14.01 2.62 -15.55
CA GLN A 64 15.23 2.16 -16.23
C GLN A 64 15.14 0.65 -16.54
N ALA A 65 14.61 -0.13 -15.61
CA ALA A 65 14.44 -1.57 -15.79
C ALA A 65 13.38 -1.91 -16.86
N LEU A 66 12.35 -1.08 -17.03
CA LEU A 66 11.32 -1.23 -18.04
C LEU A 66 11.82 -0.80 -19.43
N TRP A 67 12.59 0.28 -19.54
CA TRP A 67 13.13 0.77 -20.82
C TRP A 67 13.94 -0.28 -21.57
N LYS A 68 14.75 -1.09 -20.87
CA LYS A 68 15.51 -2.18 -21.50
C LYS A 68 14.60 -3.16 -22.26
N ARG A 69 13.42 -3.46 -21.71
CA ARG A 69 12.46 -4.39 -22.34
C ARG A 69 11.65 -3.71 -23.43
N GLU A 70 11.27 -2.46 -23.21
CA GLU A 70 10.51 -1.67 -24.18
C GLU A 70 11.33 -1.37 -25.43
N TRP A 71 12.58 -0.92 -25.28
CA TRP A 71 13.49 -0.68 -26.40
C TRP A 71 13.80 -1.96 -27.16
N ALA A 72 14.07 -3.08 -26.46
CA ALA A 72 14.27 -4.36 -27.12
C ALA A 72 13.07 -4.78 -27.99
N ALA A 73 11.84 -4.58 -27.52
CA ALA A 73 10.66 -4.88 -28.33
C ALA A 73 10.58 -3.96 -29.57
N ARG A 74 10.79 -2.64 -29.37
CA ARG A 74 10.72 -1.64 -30.44
C ARG A 74 11.82 -1.81 -31.49
N ASP A 75 13.05 -2.09 -31.08
CA ASP A 75 14.18 -2.31 -31.99
C ASP A 75 13.97 -3.55 -32.88
N ASN A 76 13.28 -4.57 -32.37
CA ASN A 76 12.91 -5.76 -33.14
C ASN A 76 11.60 -5.58 -33.95
N GLY A 77 11.00 -4.38 -33.95
CA GLY A 77 9.73 -4.11 -34.63
C GLY A 77 8.53 -4.85 -34.02
N LEU A 78 8.65 -5.30 -32.77
CA LEU A 78 7.63 -6.05 -32.05
C LEU A 78 6.78 -5.13 -31.17
N ALA A 79 5.54 -5.57 -30.91
CA ALA A 79 4.68 -4.89 -29.94
C ALA A 79 5.30 -4.97 -28.53
N VAL A 80 5.19 -3.87 -27.79
CA VAL A 80 5.63 -3.83 -26.39
C VAL A 80 4.80 -4.83 -25.57
N PRO A 81 5.42 -5.72 -24.78
CA PRO A 81 4.68 -6.70 -24.00
C PRO A 81 3.71 -6.05 -23.00
N GLU A 82 2.51 -6.62 -22.84
CA GLU A 82 1.51 -6.08 -21.91
C GLU A 82 2.01 -5.98 -20.46
N CYS A 83 2.90 -6.87 -20.03
CA CYS A 83 3.49 -6.82 -18.70
C CYS A 83 4.34 -5.56 -18.47
N VAL A 84 4.94 -5.00 -19.53
CA VAL A 84 5.68 -3.73 -19.50
C VAL A 84 4.69 -2.58 -19.40
N THR A 85 3.65 -2.56 -20.23
CA THR A 85 2.60 -1.52 -20.21
C THR A 85 1.90 -1.46 -18.85
N ARG A 86 1.54 -2.60 -18.28
CA ARG A 86 0.89 -2.67 -16.96
C ARG A 86 1.81 -2.17 -15.84
N ARG A 87 3.09 -2.54 -15.86
CA ARG A 87 4.08 -2.05 -14.88
C ARG A 87 4.35 -0.56 -15.06
N GLN A 88 4.39 -0.06 -16.29
CA GLN A 88 4.51 1.37 -16.56
C GLN A 88 3.34 2.16 -15.99
N ALA A 89 2.12 1.62 -16.04
CA ALA A 89 0.95 2.25 -15.42
C ALA A 89 1.09 2.38 -13.89
N VAL A 90 1.60 1.33 -13.22
CA VAL A 90 1.87 1.35 -11.77
C VAL A 90 2.94 2.39 -11.42
N VAL A 91 4.01 2.47 -12.22
CA VAL A 91 5.06 3.47 -12.05
C VAL A 91 4.52 4.89 -12.23
N ASN A 92 3.64 5.10 -13.21
CA ASN A 92 2.98 6.39 -13.43
C ASN A 92 2.09 6.79 -12.24
N GLN A 93 1.38 5.82 -11.64
CA GLN A 93 0.59 6.05 -10.44
C GLN A 93 1.47 6.46 -9.26
N ALA A 94 2.58 5.74 -9.02
CA ALA A 94 3.53 6.08 -7.97
C ALA A 94 4.13 7.48 -8.16
N ARG A 95 4.41 7.88 -9.40
CA ARG A 95 4.86 9.25 -9.71
C ARG A 95 3.80 10.30 -9.45
N ALA A 96 2.53 10.03 -9.74
CA ALA A 96 1.43 10.94 -9.43
C ALA A 96 1.30 11.14 -7.91
N LEU A 97 1.42 10.06 -7.11
CA LEU A 97 1.42 10.15 -5.66
C LEU A 97 2.53 11.05 -5.13
N LEU A 98 3.76 10.90 -5.65
CA LEU A 98 4.89 11.75 -5.26
C LEU A 98 4.59 13.24 -5.57
N LYS A 99 4.07 13.55 -6.76
CA LYS A 99 3.74 14.93 -7.16
C LYS A 99 2.64 15.56 -6.29
N ASN A 100 1.61 14.80 -5.94
CA ASN A 100 0.52 15.30 -5.10
C ASN A 100 1.02 15.65 -3.69
N ASN A 101 1.84 14.77 -3.10
CA ASN A 101 2.43 14.99 -1.78
C ASN A 101 3.43 16.16 -1.76
N THR A 102 4.16 16.42 -2.86
CA THR A 102 5.03 17.61 -2.95
C THR A 102 4.20 18.89 -2.95
N ARG A 103 3.06 18.91 -3.66
CA ARG A 103 2.20 20.09 -3.80
C ARG A 103 1.40 20.45 -2.55
N GLU A 104 1.20 19.49 -1.64
CA GLU A 104 0.57 19.71 -0.33
C GLU A 104 1.54 20.26 0.73
N ASN A 105 2.85 20.23 0.47
CA ASN A 105 3.90 20.71 1.38
C ASN A 105 4.52 22.08 0.98
N ASP A 106 4.02 22.71 -0.10
CA ASP A 106 4.32 24.10 -0.51
C ASP A 106 3.19 25.04 -0.03
#